data_AF-A0AAU9EY77-F1
#
_entry.id   AF-A0AAU9EY77-F1
#
_cell.length_a   1.000
_cell.length_b   1.000
_cell.length_c   1.000
_cell.angle_alpha   90.00
_cell.angle_beta   90.00
_cell.angle_gamma   90.00
#
_symmetry.space_group_name_H-M   'P 1'
#
loop_
_entity.id
_entity.type
_entity.pdbx_description
1 polymer ?
#
loop_
_entity_poly.entity_id
_entity_poly.type
_entity_poly.pdbx_seq_one_letter_code
_entity_poly.pdbx_strand_id
1 'polypeptide(L)'
;MSRRNSSLTEGLFTRLASVISRSPNVRTIFYYNPVGTDCHLEEYLRPAAASNTPLFIWRSVQTVVQLNGLLDEGFLVLACLPGVHREDLLRGLSNSLRYLRQAWLLIELAARQDDEQLVTKVLEFCLRMDMINANVILSNFEASRTVYGYEAYPGFSLRKQFFGLDTPISSLYPDKVRNLHGFQLRTMPDNSEPNTLLYTDQQGRPQILGYVWNMLVEFARKHNANLQLIGQPVQGKTLSHVQMLDLASDGRVDVAASVQPISMRYLDRYHEYAYPVHCASWCTMLPKERQLEVSEVFTWTVPAQTIALLVLLWLLHEFLRGRWQWHRRLQAIGWLVLATLLTANYQGRLLSLLLEAPTEPPIDSFQAMANSKLHIFGLRSEYAAYDFDMRTRFASIFRLSNLASELIQLRNSLNTSFAYTVTNTKWQLYAEQQAHSSRPLFRYSTDLCYYQMVPFALVIPENSPHRPTLHHFMLQLAESGLFDHWVDRSFYYMVQAGRLHIRDLSDGRPIRPLSSEDLANVFLCYGICVLISLWLFACELLVRRAKSWLGF
;
A
#
# COMPACT_ATOMS: atom_id res chain seq x y z
N MET A 1 -31.07 -37.04 56.13
CA MET A 1 -32.14 -37.41 55.18
C MET A 1 -33.01 -36.17 54.99
N SER A 2 -33.24 -35.57 53.83
CA SER A 2 -33.17 -35.99 52.44
C SER A 2 -33.00 -34.72 51.59
N ARG A 3 -31.87 -34.58 50.88
CA ARG A 3 -31.74 -33.63 49.77
C ARG A 3 -32.66 -34.14 48.64
N ARG A 4 -33.78 -33.48 48.39
CA ARG A 4 -34.56 -33.72 47.18
C ARG A 4 -33.80 -33.11 46.01
N ASN A 5 -33.24 -33.97 45.17
CA ASN A 5 -32.85 -33.68 43.80
C ASN A 5 -34.04 -33.06 43.07
N SER A 6 -33.93 -31.77 42.72
CA SER A 6 -34.78 -31.14 41.71
C SER A 6 -33.89 -30.69 40.56
N SER A 7 -33.19 -31.63 39.93
CA SER A 7 -32.73 -31.46 38.56
C SER A 7 -33.95 -31.65 37.66
N LEU A 8 -34.67 -30.56 37.38
CA LEU A 8 -35.54 -30.50 36.21
C LEU A 8 -34.68 -30.92 35.02
N THR A 9 -35.06 -32.01 34.35
CA THR A 9 -34.45 -32.47 33.12
C THR A 9 -34.51 -31.34 32.10
N GLU A 10 -33.37 -30.66 31.87
CA GLU A 10 -33.22 -29.62 30.86
C GLU A 10 -33.63 -30.21 29.51
N GLY A 11 -34.59 -29.58 28.83
CA GLY A 11 -35.08 -30.01 27.52
C GLY A 11 -33.93 -30.08 26.50
N LEU A 12 -34.04 -31.00 25.53
CA LEU A 12 -32.95 -31.27 24.58
C LEU A 12 -32.58 -30.01 23.75
N PHE A 13 -33.56 -29.17 23.42
CA PHE A 13 -33.38 -27.89 22.73
C PHE A 13 -32.53 -26.90 23.54
N THR A 14 -32.91 -26.68 24.81
CA THR A 14 -32.19 -25.81 25.75
C THR A 14 -30.76 -26.30 25.94
N ARG A 15 -30.56 -27.61 26.00
CA ARG A 15 -29.23 -28.23 26.09
C ARG A 15 -28.39 -28.00 24.82
N LEU A 16 -28.97 -28.13 23.63
CA LEU A 16 -28.25 -27.85 22.38
C LEU A 16 -27.80 -26.39 22.35
N ALA A 17 -28.71 -25.46 22.63
CA ALA A 17 -28.41 -24.03 22.69
C ALA A 17 -27.35 -23.71 23.76
N SER A 18 -27.41 -24.36 24.93
CA SER A 18 -26.47 -24.15 26.04
C SER A 18 -25.07 -24.69 25.75
N VAL A 19 -24.95 -25.81 25.02
CA VAL A 19 -23.65 -26.32 24.56
C VAL A 19 -22.99 -25.35 23.57
N ILE A 20 -23.77 -24.75 22.67
CA ILE A 20 -23.25 -23.82 21.66
C ILE A 20 -22.88 -22.48 22.31
N SER A 21 -23.75 -21.94 23.17
CA SER A 21 -23.57 -20.62 23.80
C SER A 21 -22.43 -20.56 24.82
N ARG A 22 -22.07 -21.70 25.44
CA ARG A 22 -20.92 -21.81 26.36
C ARG A 22 -19.58 -21.83 25.64
N SER A 23 -19.57 -21.94 24.31
CA SER A 23 -18.34 -21.88 23.54
C SER A 23 -17.66 -20.51 23.72
N PRO A 24 -16.33 -20.43 23.92
CA PRO A 24 -15.62 -19.16 24.05
C PRO A 24 -15.74 -18.26 22.80
N ASN A 25 -16.13 -18.83 21.67
CA ASN A 25 -16.35 -18.12 20.42
C ASN A 25 -17.69 -17.36 20.39
N VAL A 26 -18.59 -17.59 21.36
CA VAL A 26 -19.89 -16.92 21.43
C VAL A 26 -19.86 -15.87 22.54
N ARG A 27 -19.92 -14.60 22.12
CA ARG A 27 -19.97 -13.43 23.01
C ARG A 27 -21.35 -12.80 23.09
N THR A 28 -22.18 -12.97 22.06
CA THR A 28 -23.52 -12.37 22.00
C THR A 28 -24.50 -13.31 21.32
N ILE A 29 -25.73 -13.35 21.84
CA ILE A 29 -26.82 -14.13 21.27
C ILE A 29 -27.83 -13.18 20.63
N PHE A 30 -28.16 -13.43 19.36
CA PHE A 30 -29.21 -12.73 18.63
C PHE A 30 -30.38 -13.68 18.39
N TYR A 31 -31.51 -13.42 19.03
CA TYR A 31 -32.73 -14.19 18.84
C TYR A 31 -33.62 -13.54 17.78
N TYR A 32 -33.99 -14.29 16.75
CA TYR A 32 -34.76 -13.83 15.60
C TYR A 32 -36.07 -14.62 15.48
N ASN A 33 -37.20 -14.01 15.83
CA ASN A 33 -38.53 -14.60 15.67
C ASN A 33 -39.52 -13.54 15.14
N PRO A 34 -39.47 -13.23 13.82
CA PRO A 34 -40.20 -12.10 13.24
C PRO A 34 -41.72 -12.29 13.20
N VAL A 35 -42.21 -13.53 13.15
CA VAL A 35 -43.64 -13.87 12.99
C VAL A 35 -44.26 -14.35 14.31
N GLY A 36 -43.46 -14.52 15.37
CA GLY A 36 -43.94 -15.06 16.64
C GLY A 36 -44.34 -16.53 16.52
N THR A 37 -43.59 -17.33 15.75
CA THR A 37 -43.81 -18.77 15.68
C THR A 37 -43.46 -19.44 16.99
N ASP A 38 -44.30 -20.35 17.46
CA ASP A 38 -44.01 -21.20 18.63
C ASP A 38 -42.74 -22.01 18.37
N CYS A 39 -41.75 -21.80 19.21
CA CYS A 39 -40.37 -22.28 19.02
C CYS A 39 -39.78 -22.73 20.35
N HIS A 40 -39.16 -23.90 20.39
CA HIS A 40 -38.60 -24.44 21.63
C HIS A 40 -37.30 -23.74 22.03
N LEU A 41 -36.57 -23.17 21.06
CA LEU A 41 -35.40 -22.31 21.34
C LEU A 41 -35.75 -21.08 22.19
N GLU A 42 -37.00 -20.63 22.22
CA GLU A 42 -37.43 -19.52 23.07
C GLU A 42 -37.30 -19.85 24.57
N GLU A 43 -37.39 -21.13 24.94
CA GLU A 43 -37.24 -21.56 26.33
C GLU A 43 -35.84 -21.30 26.90
N TYR A 44 -34.82 -21.32 26.03
CA TYR A 44 -33.44 -20.99 26.40
C TYR A 44 -33.28 -19.52 26.81
N LEU A 45 -34.17 -18.63 26.34
CA LEU A 45 -34.13 -17.21 26.69
C LEU A 45 -34.63 -16.92 28.11
N ARG A 46 -35.25 -17.90 28.78
CA ARG A 46 -35.76 -17.71 30.14
C ARG A 46 -34.59 -17.51 31.13
N PRO A 47 -34.71 -16.64 32.14
CA PRO A 47 -33.61 -16.28 33.04
C PRO A 47 -32.96 -17.46 33.78
N ALA A 48 -33.67 -18.57 33.95
CA ALA A 48 -33.14 -19.79 34.59
C ALA A 48 -32.22 -20.63 33.68
N ALA A 49 -32.31 -20.46 32.36
CA ALA A 49 -31.53 -21.18 31.35
C ALA A 49 -30.48 -20.30 30.64
N ALA A 50 -30.68 -18.98 30.66
CA ALA A 50 -29.79 -18.03 30.01
C ALA A 50 -28.41 -17.97 30.68
N SER A 51 -27.35 -18.15 29.88
CA SER A 51 -25.97 -17.87 30.27
C SER A 51 -25.74 -16.38 30.55
N ASN A 52 -24.64 -16.01 31.21
CA ASN A 52 -24.19 -14.60 31.38
C ASN A 52 -23.82 -13.88 30.05
N THR A 53 -24.34 -14.35 28.92
CA THR A 53 -24.07 -13.85 27.58
C THR A 53 -25.13 -12.79 27.22
N PRO A 54 -24.73 -11.59 26.77
CA PRO A 54 -25.65 -10.58 26.26
C PRO A 54 -26.62 -11.13 25.22
N LEU A 55 -27.91 -10.79 25.37
CA LEU A 55 -29.01 -11.26 24.53
C LEU A 55 -29.70 -10.09 23.84
N PHE A 56 -29.85 -10.19 22.51
CA PHE A 56 -30.61 -9.27 21.67
C PHE A 56 -31.82 -10.00 21.10
N ILE A 57 -33.02 -9.56 21.46
CA ILE A 57 -34.28 -10.18 21.05
C ILE A 57 -34.91 -9.35 19.94
N TRP A 58 -35.16 -9.98 18.80
CA TRP A 58 -35.82 -9.35 17.67
C TRP A 58 -37.11 -10.09 17.27
N ARG A 59 -38.24 -9.42 17.45
CA ARG A 59 -39.59 -9.93 17.17
C ARG A 59 -40.33 -9.11 16.10
N SER A 60 -39.60 -8.59 15.13
CA SER A 60 -40.16 -7.76 14.05
C SER A 60 -39.80 -8.31 12.68
N VAL A 61 -40.73 -8.22 11.74
CA VAL A 61 -40.53 -8.52 10.32
C VAL A 61 -39.62 -7.47 9.66
N GLN A 62 -39.52 -6.27 10.24
CA GLN A 62 -38.58 -5.25 9.78
C GLN A 62 -37.15 -5.73 10.05
N THR A 63 -36.25 -5.50 9.09
CA THR A 63 -34.83 -5.82 9.22
C THR A 63 -34.17 -4.94 10.28
N VAL A 64 -33.33 -5.54 11.14
CA VAL A 64 -32.43 -4.74 11.96
C VAL A 64 -31.40 -4.11 11.03
N VAL A 65 -31.41 -2.78 10.96
CA VAL A 65 -30.38 -2.05 10.24
C VAL A 65 -29.17 -1.91 11.17
N GLN A 66 -27.97 -2.33 10.71
CA GLN A 66 -26.67 -2.13 11.37
C GLN A 66 -26.38 -2.92 12.67
N LEU A 67 -26.69 -4.22 12.73
CA LEU A 67 -26.18 -5.08 13.83
C LEU A 67 -24.66 -5.02 13.99
N ASN A 68 -23.92 -4.90 12.88
CA ASN A 68 -22.46 -4.75 12.87
C ASN A 68 -21.96 -3.48 13.60
N GLY A 69 -22.78 -2.43 13.72
CA GLY A 69 -22.41 -1.21 14.46
C GLY A 69 -22.69 -1.31 15.97
N LEU A 70 -23.50 -2.29 16.38
CA LEU A 70 -23.96 -2.46 17.76
C LEU A 70 -23.21 -3.57 18.49
N LEU A 71 -22.70 -4.56 17.76
CA LEU A 71 -22.21 -5.81 18.33
C LEU A 71 -20.86 -6.23 17.73
N ASP A 72 -20.00 -6.82 18.57
CA ASP A 72 -18.65 -7.32 18.22
C ASP A 72 -18.65 -8.79 17.74
N GLU A 73 -17.57 -9.23 17.07
CA GLU A 73 -17.37 -10.63 16.62
C GLU A 73 -17.71 -11.71 17.67
N GLY A 74 -18.22 -12.86 17.20
CA GLY A 74 -18.56 -14.02 18.04
C GLY A 74 -20.06 -14.15 18.33
N PHE A 75 -20.84 -14.37 17.28
CA PHE A 75 -22.31 -14.37 17.33
C PHE A 75 -22.90 -15.77 17.29
N LEU A 76 -23.89 -16.00 18.15
CA LEU A 76 -24.86 -17.08 17.99
C LEU A 76 -26.22 -16.50 17.64
N VAL A 77 -26.73 -16.87 16.49
CA VAL A 77 -28.07 -16.53 16.02
C VAL A 77 -29.00 -17.69 16.30
N LEU A 78 -30.01 -17.46 17.13
CA LEU A 78 -31.12 -18.39 17.36
C LEU A 78 -32.31 -17.91 16.56
N ALA A 79 -32.59 -18.55 15.42
CA ALA A 79 -33.67 -18.14 14.53
C ALA A 79 -34.84 -19.13 14.61
N CYS A 80 -36.04 -18.59 14.80
CA CYS A 80 -37.28 -19.35 14.77
C CYS A 80 -38.05 -18.99 13.51
N LEU A 81 -38.26 -19.97 12.65
CA LEU A 81 -38.91 -19.79 11.35
C LEU A 81 -40.08 -20.77 11.19
N PRO A 82 -41.12 -20.39 10.43
CA PRO A 82 -42.23 -21.29 10.16
C PRO A 82 -41.75 -22.54 9.40
N GLY A 83 -42.49 -23.66 9.52
CA GLY A 83 -42.23 -24.90 8.80
C GLY A 83 -42.54 -24.85 7.29
N VAL A 84 -42.37 -23.68 6.66
CA VAL A 84 -42.58 -23.42 5.24
C VAL A 84 -41.44 -22.55 4.74
N HIS A 85 -40.98 -22.78 3.51
CA HIS A 85 -39.91 -21.99 2.92
C HIS A 85 -40.39 -20.54 2.69
N ARG A 86 -39.97 -19.64 3.57
CA ARG A 86 -40.26 -18.20 3.54
C ARG A 86 -38.98 -17.42 3.27
N GLU A 87 -38.71 -17.22 1.99
CA GLU A 87 -37.49 -16.53 1.53
C GLU A 87 -37.42 -15.09 2.05
N ASP A 88 -38.55 -14.42 2.24
CA ASP A 88 -38.64 -13.07 2.80
C ASP A 88 -38.08 -12.98 4.22
N LEU A 89 -38.36 -13.96 5.07
CA LEU A 89 -37.83 -14.01 6.44
C LEU A 89 -36.34 -14.35 6.46
N LEU A 90 -35.90 -15.28 5.60
CA LEU A 90 -34.49 -15.63 5.45
C LEU A 90 -33.67 -14.47 4.88
N ARG A 91 -34.25 -13.69 3.95
CA ARG A 91 -33.66 -12.46 3.42
C ARG A 91 -33.60 -11.38 4.50
N GLY A 92 -34.64 -11.27 5.34
CA GLY A 92 -34.63 -10.38 6.49
C GLY A 92 -33.49 -10.69 7.47
N LEU A 93 -33.32 -11.98 7.80
CA LEU A 93 -32.21 -12.46 8.62
C LEU A 93 -30.85 -12.18 7.96
N SER A 94 -30.73 -12.51 6.66
CA SER A 94 -29.53 -12.28 5.88
C SER A 94 -29.13 -10.80 5.86
N ASN A 95 -30.08 -9.88 5.66
CA ASN A 95 -29.83 -8.44 5.68
C ASN A 95 -29.39 -7.95 7.06
N SER A 96 -29.97 -8.53 8.12
CA SER A 96 -29.60 -8.24 9.51
C SER A 96 -28.15 -8.66 9.79
N LEU A 97 -27.68 -9.76 9.17
CA LEU A 97 -26.32 -10.28 9.31
C LEU A 97 -25.33 -9.75 8.26
N ARG A 98 -25.62 -8.63 7.59
CA ARG A 98 -24.67 -8.00 6.66
C ARG A 98 -23.35 -7.70 7.38
N TYR A 99 -22.23 -8.09 6.76
CA TYR A 99 -20.87 -8.05 7.29
C TYR A 99 -20.55 -9.03 8.44
N LEU A 100 -21.55 -9.78 8.96
CA LEU A 100 -21.42 -10.71 10.08
C LEU A 100 -21.67 -12.18 9.65
N ARG A 101 -21.29 -12.54 8.42
CA ARG A 101 -21.62 -13.83 7.80
C ARG A 101 -20.97 -15.06 8.44
N GLN A 102 -19.94 -14.83 9.25
CA GLN A 102 -19.25 -15.86 10.02
C GLN A 102 -20.02 -16.29 11.27
N ALA A 103 -21.09 -15.56 11.64
CA ALA A 103 -21.95 -15.90 12.78
C ALA A 103 -22.44 -17.35 12.72
N TRP A 104 -22.56 -17.98 13.89
CA TRP A 104 -23.15 -19.31 14.01
C TRP A 104 -24.66 -19.20 14.03
N LEU A 105 -25.35 -19.82 13.08
CA LEU A 105 -26.80 -19.83 12.99
C LEU A 105 -27.32 -21.19 13.43
N LEU A 106 -28.29 -21.17 14.35
CA LEU A 106 -29.14 -22.30 14.69
C LEU A 106 -30.58 -21.91 14.38
N ILE A 107 -31.15 -22.55 13.36
CA ILE A 107 -32.49 -22.27 12.85
C ILE A 107 -33.42 -23.40 13.29
N GLU A 108 -34.44 -23.10 14.08
CA GLU A 108 -35.55 -24.02 14.33
C GLU A 108 -36.65 -23.78 13.29
N LEU A 109 -37.00 -24.83 12.55
CA LEU A 109 -38.14 -24.84 11.65
C LEU A 109 -39.34 -25.49 12.34
N ALA A 110 -40.47 -24.79 12.35
CA ALA A 110 -41.75 -25.27 12.87
C ALA A 110 -42.41 -26.34 11.98
N ALA A 111 -41.63 -27.31 11.49
CA ALA A 111 -42.09 -28.45 10.69
C ALA A 111 -42.28 -29.68 11.59
N ARG A 112 -43.44 -30.33 11.48
CA ARG A 112 -43.85 -31.45 12.35
C ARG A 112 -43.39 -32.83 11.85
N GLN A 113 -42.84 -32.90 10.64
CA GLN A 113 -42.30 -34.12 10.03
C GLN A 113 -40.87 -33.86 9.54
N ASP A 114 -40.10 -34.93 9.32
CA ASP A 114 -38.75 -34.87 8.73
C ASP A 114 -38.83 -34.44 7.26
N ASP A 115 -38.97 -33.13 7.03
CA ASP A 115 -38.98 -32.51 5.71
C ASP A 115 -37.56 -32.09 5.31
N GLU A 116 -36.77 -33.09 4.91
CA GLU A 116 -35.40 -32.90 4.43
C GLU A 116 -35.33 -31.98 3.20
N GLN A 117 -36.39 -31.93 2.38
CA GLN A 117 -36.44 -31.06 1.21
C GLN A 117 -36.55 -29.59 1.62
N LEU A 118 -37.39 -29.29 2.62
CA LEU A 118 -37.48 -27.95 3.20
C LEU A 118 -36.15 -27.53 3.84
N VAL A 119 -35.55 -28.41 4.65
CA VAL A 119 -34.24 -28.17 5.27
C VAL A 119 -33.18 -27.85 4.22
N THR A 120 -33.13 -28.65 3.15
CA THR A 120 -32.18 -28.46 2.06
C THR A 120 -32.36 -27.09 1.40
N LYS A 121 -33.59 -26.69 1.08
CA LYS A 121 -33.87 -25.36 0.50
C LYS A 121 -33.45 -24.21 1.42
N VAL A 122 -33.62 -24.35 2.73
CA VAL A 122 -33.20 -23.33 3.71
C VAL A 122 -31.68 -23.23 3.76
N LEU A 123 -30.97 -24.37 3.86
CA LEU A 123 -29.51 -24.39 3.93
C LEU A 123 -28.85 -23.97 2.61
N GLU A 124 -29.42 -24.31 1.46
CA GLU A 124 -28.99 -23.82 0.13
C GLU A 124 -29.13 -22.29 0.04
N PHE A 125 -30.22 -21.74 0.58
CA PHE A 125 -30.38 -20.29 0.67
C PHE A 125 -29.32 -19.66 1.57
N CYS A 126 -29.03 -20.28 2.73
CA CYS A 126 -27.96 -19.82 3.62
C CYS A 126 -26.61 -19.76 2.92
N LEU A 127 -26.23 -20.81 2.19
CA LEU A 127 -24.99 -20.84 1.41
C LEU A 127 -24.97 -19.76 0.32
N ARG A 128 -26.08 -19.57 -0.42
CA ARG A 128 -26.19 -18.53 -1.46
C ARG A 128 -26.02 -17.11 -0.92
N MET A 129 -26.35 -16.89 0.36
CA MET A 129 -26.21 -15.62 1.06
C MET A 129 -24.94 -15.55 1.94
N ASP A 130 -23.93 -16.39 1.65
CA ASP A 130 -22.65 -16.47 2.35
C ASP A 130 -22.73 -16.82 3.86
N MET A 131 -23.89 -17.28 4.36
CA MET A 131 -24.08 -17.68 5.76
C MET A 131 -23.54 -19.08 6.00
N ILE A 132 -22.21 -19.19 6.00
CA ILE A 132 -21.47 -20.45 5.93
C ILE A 132 -21.69 -21.37 7.15
N ASN A 133 -21.96 -20.79 8.32
CA ASN A 133 -22.10 -21.51 9.59
C ASN A 133 -23.57 -21.64 10.00
N ALA A 134 -24.42 -22.22 9.14
CA ALA A 134 -25.83 -22.44 9.46
C ALA A 134 -26.17 -23.91 9.69
N ASN A 135 -26.90 -24.16 10.78
CA ASN A 135 -27.49 -25.43 11.15
C ASN A 135 -29.01 -25.26 11.34
N VAL A 136 -29.75 -26.32 11.04
CA VAL A 136 -31.21 -26.39 11.13
C VAL A 136 -31.61 -27.55 12.05
N ILE A 137 -32.60 -27.30 12.89
CA ILE A 137 -33.31 -28.31 13.67
C ILE A 137 -34.81 -28.21 13.38
N LEU A 138 -35.52 -29.33 13.55
CA LEU A 138 -36.96 -29.42 13.33
C LEU A 138 -37.68 -29.52 14.67
N SER A 139 -39.00 -29.26 14.70
CA SER A 139 -39.79 -29.36 15.94
C SER A 139 -39.79 -30.75 16.58
N ASN A 140 -39.48 -31.81 15.81
CA ASN A 140 -39.36 -33.18 16.32
C ASN A 140 -37.95 -33.50 16.90
N PHE A 141 -37.07 -32.51 17.08
CA PHE A 141 -35.68 -32.69 17.51
C PHE A 141 -35.53 -33.48 18.83
N GLU A 142 -36.47 -33.39 19.76
CA GLU A 142 -36.45 -34.23 20.97
C GLU A 142 -36.43 -35.74 20.67
N ALA A 143 -37.15 -36.15 19.62
CA ALA A 143 -37.21 -37.54 19.18
C ALA A 143 -36.08 -37.86 18.18
N SER A 144 -35.85 -36.99 17.19
CA SER A 144 -34.90 -37.28 16.11
C SER A 144 -33.44 -37.05 16.50
N ARG A 145 -33.18 -36.15 17.46
CA ARG A 145 -31.85 -35.66 17.87
C ARG A 145 -30.95 -35.28 16.71
N THR A 146 -31.54 -34.91 15.56
CA THR A 146 -30.81 -34.66 14.32
C THR A 146 -30.63 -33.17 14.13
N VAL A 147 -29.38 -32.75 13.98
CA VAL A 147 -28.97 -31.41 13.55
C VAL A 147 -28.57 -31.50 12.09
N TYR A 148 -29.22 -30.71 11.25
CA TYR A 148 -28.93 -30.63 9.83
C TYR A 148 -27.95 -29.48 9.58
N GLY A 149 -26.83 -29.77 8.95
CA GLY A 149 -25.86 -28.80 8.45
C GLY A 149 -25.56 -29.08 6.98
N TYR A 150 -24.49 -28.48 6.46
CA TYR A 150 -24.06 -28.71 5.09
C TYR A 150 -22.57 -28.49 4.92
N GLU A 151 -21.97 -29.16 3.95
CA GLU A 151 -20.65 -28.82 3.41
C GLU A 151 -20.79 -27.73 2.35
N ALA A 152 -19.93 -26.72 2.41
CA ALA A 152 -19.97 -25.57 1.50
C ALA A 152 -19.10 -25.78 0.25
N TYR A 153 -18.05 -26.59 0.34
CA TYR A 153 -17.05 -26.78 -0.71
C TYR A 153 -16.81 -28.28 -0.99
N PRO A 154 -16.56 -28.68 -2.25
CA PRO A 154 -16.51 -27.82 -3.45
C PRO A 154 -17.91 -27.42 -3.96
N GLY A 155 -18.97 -27.96 -3.37
CA GLY A 155 -20.35 -27.60 -3.62
C GLY A 155 -21.23 -28.02 -2.46
N PHE A 156 -22.50 -27.62 -2.50
CA PHE A 156 -23.46 -27.92 -1.44
C PHE A 156 -23.64 -29.44 -1.25
N SER A 157 -23.48 -29.92 -0.02
CA SER A 157 -23.88 -31.27 0.37
C SER A 157 -24.55 -31.23 1.73
N LEU A 158 -25.77 -31.75 1.84
CA LEU A 158 -26.45 -31.86 3.12
C LEU A 158 -25.69 -32.80 4.06
N ARG A 159 -25.52 -32.38 5.31
CA ARG A 159 -24.85 -33.16 6.36
C ARG A 159 -25.82 -33.35 7.52
N LYS A 160 -26.12 -34.60 7.86
CA LYS A 160 -26.93 -34.94 9.03
C LYS A 160 -26.02 -35.32 10.18
N GLN A 161 -26.28 -34.75 11.34
CA GLN A 161 -25.52 -35.04 12.54
C GLN A 161 -26.44 -35.41 13.70
N PHE A 162 -26.14 -36.52 14.35
CA PHE A 162 -26.81 -36.90 15.59
C PHE A 162 -26.22 -36.13 16.79
N PHE A 163 -27.09 -35.57 17.62
CA PHE A 163 -26.73 -34.85 18.83
C PHE A 163 -26.84 -35.77 20.06
N GLY A 164 -25.68 -36.20 20.56
CA GLY A 164 -25.50 -36.92 21.81
C GLY A 164 -24.94 -36.06 22.95
N LEU A 165 -24.79 -36.66 24.14
CA LEU A 165 -24.32 -36.01 25.37
C LEU A 165 -22.91 -35.40 25.24
N ASP A 166 -22.04 -36.05 24.45
CA ASP A 166 -20.61 -35.73 24.29
C ASP A 166 -20.28 -35.16 22.90
N THR A 167 -21.28 -34.58 22.22
CA THR A 167 -21.09 -34.04 20.86
C THR A 167 -20.14 -32.82 20.91
N PRO A 168 -18.98 -32.86 20.25
CA PRO A 168 -18.03 -31.74 20.28
C PRO A 168 -18.55 -30.57 19.44
N ILE A 169 -18.31 -29.33 19.86
CA ILE A 169 -18.78 -28.14 19.14
C ILE A 169 -18.26 -28.06 17.70
N SER A 170 -17.03 -28.54 17.47
CA SER A 170 -16.40 -28.62 16.14
C SER A 170 -17.13 -29.53 15.16
N SER A 171 -17.92 -30.47 15.67
CA SER A 171 -18.76 -31.31 14.82
C SER A 171 -20.01 -30.57 14.37
N LEU A 172 -20.63 -29.76 15.25
CA LEU A 172 -21.80 -28.92 14.95
C LEU A 172 -21.43 -27.75 14.03
N TYR A 173 -20.33 -27.05 14.30
CA TYR A 173 -19.83 -25.93 13.50
C TYR A 173 -18.38 -26.22 13.07
N PRO A 174 -18.17 -27.06 12.03
CA PRO A 174 -16.84 -27.31 11.49
C PRO A 174 -16.30 -26.07 10.77
N ASP A 175 -14.97 -25.93 10.73
CA ASP A 175 -14.31 -24.90 9.94
C ASP A 175 -14.31 -25.30 8.45
N LYS A 176 -15.33 -24.82 7.73
CA LYS A 176 -15.56 -25.14 6.31
C LYS A 176 -14.58 -24.45 5.36
N VAL A 177 -13.89 -23.39 5.79
CA VAL A 177 -12.97 -22.61 4.94
C VAL A 177 -11.51 -23.08 5.08
N ARG A 178 -11.24 -24.00 6.00
CA ARG A 178 -9.92 -24.60 6.17
C ARG A 178 -9.46 -25.42 4.96
N ASN A 179 -10.36 -26.17 4.34
CA ASN A 179 -10.10 -26.98 3.15
C ASN A 179 -11.24 -26.80 2.16
N LEU A 180 -10.93 -26.27 0.98
CA LEU A 180 -11.90 -25.94 -0.06
C LEU A 180 -12.07 -27.08 -1.07
N HIS A 181 -11.41 -28.22 -0.89
CA HIS A 181 -11.64 -29.46 -1.66
C HIS A 181 -11.59 -29.29 -3.19
N GLY A 182 -10.69 -28.44 -3.68
CA GLY A 182 -10.50 -28.13 -5.10
C GLY A 182 -11.47 -27.07 -5.66
N PHE A 183 -12.19 -26.34 -4.80
CA PHE A 183 -13.08 -25.25 -5.19
C PHE A 183 -12.37 -24.24 -6.10
N GLN A 184 -13.11 -23.71 -7.07
CA GLN A 184 -12.63 -22.74 -8.05
C GLN A 184 -12.82 -21.33 -7.50
N LEU A 185 -11.81 -20.80 -6.82
CA LEU A 185 -11.79 -19.44 -6.31
C LEU A 185 -11.71 -18.45 -7.48
N ARG A 186 -12.78 -17.68 -7.65
CA ARG A 186 -12.91 -16.68 -8.71
C ARG A 186 -12.02 -15.48 -8.41
N THR A 187 -11.14 -15.15 -9.33
CA THR A 187 -10.19 -14.05 -9.18
C THR A 187 -10.02 -13.26 -10.48
N MET A 188 -9.59 -12.01 -10.34
CA MET A 188 -9.30 -11.11 -11.45
C MET A 188 -8.05 -10.27 -11.15
N PRO A 189 -7.00 -10.32 -11.99
CA PRO A 189 -5.84 -9.44 -11.87
C PRO A 189 -6.17 -8.01 -12.30
N ASP A 190 -5.60 -7.04 -11.58
CA ASP A 190 -5.67 -5.62 -11.96
C ASP A 190 -4.71 -5.24 -13.11
N ASN A 191 -3.78 -6.13 -13.46
CA ASN A 191 -2.66 -5.90 -14.37
C ASN A 191 -1.79 -4.68 -13.98
N SER A 192 -1.82 -4.25 -12.71
CA SER A 192 -1.03 -3.14 -12.21
C SER A 192 0.39 -3.59 -11.96
N GLU A 193 1.26 -3.47 -12.97
CA GLU A 193 2.66 -3.87 -12.85
C GLU A 193 3.36 -3.15 -11.66
N PRO A 194 4.13 -3.87 -10.81
CA PRO A 194 4.47 -5.29 -10.85
C PRO A 194 3.58 -6.21 -9.98
N ASN A 195 2.44 -5.72 -9.48
CA ASN A 195 1.52 -6.44 -8.59
C ASN A 195 1.01 -7.72 -9.22
N THR A 196 0.43 -7.57 -10.42
CA THR A 196 0.04 -8.64 -11.32
C THR A 196 0.42 -8.25 -12.74
N LEU A 197 1.00 -9.19 -13.49
CA LEU A 197 1.45 -8.97 -14.86
C LEU A 197 1.17 -10.19 -15.72
N LEU A 198 0.57 -9.95 -16.88
CA LEU A 198 0.36 -10.95 -17.91
C LEU A 198 1.58 -10.99 -18.84
N TYR A 199 2.11 -12.18 -19.05
CA TYR A 199 3.21 -12.44 -19.98
C TYR A 199 3.05 -13.79 -20.67
N THR A 200 3.78 -13.99 -21.76
CA THR A 200 3.81 -15.25 -22.49
C THR A 200 5.08 -15.99 -22.11
N ASP A 201 4.96 -17.26 -21.70
CA ASP A 201 6.13 -18.09 -21.41
C ASP A 201 6.94 -18.43 -22.68
N GLN A 202 8.11 -19.05 -22.51
CA GLN A 202 8.96 -19.48 -23.63
C GLN A 202 8.26 -20.50 -24.55
N GLN A 203 7.19 -21.15 -24.08
CA GLN A 203 6.41 -22.15 -24.81
C GLN A 203 5.19 -21.52 -25.52
N GLY A 204 5.01 -20.20 -25.45
CA GLY A 204 3.89 -19.49 -26.08
C GLY A 204 2.60 -19.49 -25.25
N ARG A 205 2.61 -19.94 -23.99
CA ARG A 205 1.42 -20.01 -23.13
C ARG A 205 1.27 -18.74 -22.29
N PRO A 206 0.04 -18.19 -22.16
CA PRO A 206 -0.20 -17.05 -21.28
C PRO A 206 -0.06 -17.46 -19.81
N GLN A 207 0.71 -16.68 -19.06
CA GLN A 207 0.98 -16.87 -17.65
C GLN A 207 0.85 -15.54 -16.91
N ILE A 208 0.53 -15.61 -15.62
CA ILE A 208 0.45 -14.44 -14.75
C ILE A 208 1.58 -14.53 -13.72
N LEU A 209 2.27 -13.42 -13.51
CA LEU A 209 3.30 -13.24 -12.48
C LEU A 209 2.96 -12.03 -11.61
N GLY A 210 3.76 -11.83 -10.57
CA GLY A 210 3.69 -10.68 -9.68
C GLY A 210 3.51 -11.10 -8.23
N TYR A 211 3.89 -10.21 -7.32
CA TYR A 211 3.90 -10.53 -5.89
C TYR A 211 2.48 -10.76 -5.33
N VAL A 212 1.46 -10.07 -5.88
CA VAL A 212 0.05 -10.29 -5.51
C VAL A 212 -0.48 -11.60 -6.09
N TRP A 213 -0.03 -11.96 -7.29
CA TRP A 213 -0.40 -13.25 -7.88
C TRP A 213 0.16 -14.43 -7.08
N ASN A 214 1.45 -14.38 -6.71
CA ASN A 214 2.09 -15.41 -5.88
C ASN A 214 1.36 -15.60 -4.54
N MET A 215 0.96 -14.49 -3.90
CA MET A 215 0.17 -14.51 -2.67
C MET A 215 -1.13 -15.32 -2.81
N LEU A 216 -1.88 -15.10 -3.89
CA LEU A 216 -3.12 -15.85 -4.14
C LEU A 216 -2.88 -17.30 -4.52
N VAL A 217 -1.82 -17.60 -5.27
CA VAL A 217 -1.42 -18.98 -5.57
C VAL A 217 -1.12 -19.73 -4.28
N GLU A 218 -0.38 -19.11 -3.36
CA GLU A 218 -0.07 -19.71 -2.06
C GLU A 218 -1.30 -19.84 -1.15
N PHE A 219 -2.22 -18.86 -1.18
CA PHE A 219 -3.50 -18.96 -0.47
C PHE A 219 -4.31 -20.16 -0.99
N ALA A 220 -4.47 -20.27 -2.31
CA ALA A 220 -5.19 -21.37 -2.93
C ALA A 220 -4.53 -22.73 -2.62
N ARG A 221 -3.19 -22.81 -2.71
CA ARG A 221 -2.43 -24.03 -2.36
C ARG A 221 -2.64 -24.43 -0.91
N LYS A 222 -2.56 -23.48 0.04
CA LYS A 222 -2.72 -23.74 1.47
C LYS A 222 -4.11 -24.26 1.84
N HIS A 223 -5.15 -23.74 1.18
CA HIS A 223 -6.54 -24.09 1.43
C HIS A 223 -7.08 -25.14 0.46
N ASN A 224 -6.23 -25.80 -0.34
CA ASN A 224 -6.61 -26.80 -1.33
C ASN A 224 -7.73 -26.30 -2.27
N ALA A 225 -7.51 -25.15 -2.89
CA ALA A 225 -8.37 -24.55 -3.91
C ALA A 225 -7.59 -24.34 -5.22
N ASN A 226 -8.34 -24.09 -6.29
CA ASN A 226 -7.82 -23.71 -7.58
C ASN A 226 -8.25 -22.27 -7.90
N LEU A 227 -7.41 -21.51 -8.59
CA LEU A 227 -7.75 -20.16 -9.03
C LEU A 227 -8.45 -20.20 -10.40
N GLN A 228 -9.61 -19.55 -10.50
CA GLN A 228 -10.36 -19.39 -11.74
C GLN A 228 -10.39 -17.90 -12.14
N LEU A 229 -9.88 -17.60 -13.33
CA LEU A 229 -9.94 -16.24 -13.88
C LEU A 229 -11.35 -15.92 -14.40
N ILE A 230 -11.93 -14.82 -13.93
CA ILE A 230 -13.24 -14.34 -14.41
C ILE A 230 -13.08 -13.45 -15.64
N GLY A 231 -12.77 -14.08 -16.76
CA GLY A 231 -12.55 -13.42 -18.05
C GLY A 231 -11.10 -13.43 -18.49
N GLN A 232 -10.83 -12.82 -19.64
CA GLN A 232 -9.49 -12.78 -20.23
C GLN A 232 -8.80 -11.47 -19.84
N PRO A 233 -7.69 -11.52 -19.07
CA PRO A 233 -6.90 -10.32 -18.82
C PRO A 233 -6.33 -9.80 -20.14
N VAL A 234 -6.48 -8.51 -20.39
CA VAL A 234 -5.98 -7.86 -21.60
C VAL A 234 -4.65 -7.19 -21.29
N GLN A 235 -3.61 -7.54 -22.05
CA GLN A 235 -2.28 -6.96 -21.90
C GLN A 235 -2.31 -5.43 -22.10
N GLY A 236 -1.67 -4.69 -21.20
CA GLY A 236 -1.59 -3.22 -21.27
C GLY A 236 -2.86 -2.48 -20.82
N LYS A 237 -3.92 -3.19 -20.44
CA LYS A 237 -5.12 -2.61 -19.84
C LYS A 237 -5.18 -2.95 -18.36
N THR A 238 -5.03 -1.92 -17.54
CA THR A 238 -5.16 -2.02 -16.08
C THR A 238 -6.60 -1.77 -15.65
N LEU A 239 -7.05 -2.45 -14.59
CA LEU A 239 -8.33 -2.15 -13.95
C LEU A 239 -8.15 -1.06 -12.89
N SER A 240 -9.08 -0.10 -12.85
CA SER A 240 -9.04 0.96 -11.84
C SER A 240 -9.47 0.44 -10.47
N HIS A 241 -9.11 1.19 -9.43
CA HIS A 241 -9.55 0.95 -8.06
C HIS A 241 -11.07 0.72 -7.95
N VAL A 242 -11.86 1.62 -8.55
CA VAL A 242 -13.33 1.55 -8.53
C VAL A 242 -13.81 0.29 -9.24
N GLN A 243 -13.25 -0.04 -10.41
CA GLN A 243 -13.65 -1.24 -11.16
C GLN A 243 -13.37 -2.53 -10.37
N MET A 244 -12.26 -2.60 -9.63
CA MET A 244 -11.94 -3.76 -8.80
C MET A 244 -12.94 -3.92 -7.65
N LEU A 245 -13.28 -2.82 -6.99
CA LEU A 245 -14.27 -2.83 -5.92
C LEU A 245 -15.67 -3.17 -6.43
N ASP A 246 -16.07 -2.68 -7.61
CA ASP A 246 -17.37 -2.99 -8.21
C ASP A 246 -17.49 -4.49 -8.56
N LEU A 247 -16.41 -5.12 -9.03
CA LEU A 247 -16.38 -6.58 -9.23
C LEU A 247 -16.61 -7.38 -7.94
N ALA A 248 -16.11 -6.88 -6.81
CA ALA A 248 -16.32 -7.51 -5.51
C ALA A 248 -17.73 -7.25 -4.97
N SER A 249 -18.25 -6.02 -5.13
CA SER A 249 -19.61 -5.66 -4.74
C SER A 249 -20.66 -6.48 -5.50
N ASP A 250 -20.44 -6.70 -6.80
CA ASP A 250 -21.28 -7.54 -7.65
C ASP A 250 -21.15 -9.05 -7.37
N GLY A 251 -20.26 -9.48 -6.46
CA GLY A 251 -20.01 -10.89 -6.15
C GLY A 251 -19.42 -11.68 -7.31
N ARG A 252 -18.76 -11.01 -8.26
CA ARG A 252 -18.14 -11.64 -9.45
C ARG A 252 -16.81 -12.31 -9.12
N VAL A 253 -16.08 -11.79 -8.13
CA VAL A 253 -14.84 -12.37 -7.60
C VAL A 253 -15.05 -12.87 -6.18
N ASP A 254 -14.33 -13.91 -5.78
CA ASP A 254 -14.25 -14.34 -4.38
C ASP A 254 -13.11 -13.62 -3.66
N VAL A 255 -11.96 -13.51 -4.35
CA VAL A 255 -10.79 -12.71 -3.93
C VAL A 255 -10.12 -12.13 -5.16
N ALA A 256 -10.04 -10.81 -5.26
CA ALA A 256 -9.42 -10.17 -6.40
C ALA A 256 -7.89 -10.24 -6.32
N ALA A 257 -7.22 -10.48 -7.45
CA ALA A 257 -5.77 -10.44 -7.57
C ALA A 257 -5.30 -8.99 -7.72
N SER A 258 -5.61 -8.17 -6.72
CA SER A 258 -5.31 -6.76 -6.69
C SER A 258 -5.18 -6.28 -5.26
N VAL A 259 -4.15 -5.49 -5.02
CA VAL A 259 -3.93 -4.81 -3.75
C VAL A 259 -4.22 -3.33 -3.97
N GLN A 260 -5.17 -2.81 -3.19
CA GLN A 260 -5.68 -1.45 -3.32
C GLN A 260 -5.42 -0.66 -2.02
N PRO A 261 -5.14 0.65 -2.11
CA PRO A 261 -5.02 1.48 -0.92
C PRO A 261 -6.39 1.59 -0.25
N ILE A 262 -6.47 1.30 1.05
CA ILE A 262 -7.70 1.53 1.81
C ILE A 262 -7.85 3.04 1.97
N SER A 263 -8.90 3.59 1.36
CA SER A 263 -9.18 5.01 1.42
C SER A 263 -10.22 5.32 2.50
N MET A 264 -9.90 6.28 3.38
CA MET A 264 -10.88 6.86 4.32
C MET A 264 -11.96 7.71 3.62
N ARG A 265 -11.85 7.93 2.31
CA ARG A 265 -12.85 8.68 1.54
C ARG A 265 -14.15 7.91 1.35
N TYR A 266 -14.07 6.58 1.28
CA TYR A 266 -15.20 5.68 1.02
C TYR A 266 -15.36 4.71 2.19
N LEU A 267 -15.66 5.24 3.37
CA LEU A 267 -15.85 4.45 4.60
C LEU A 267 -16.95 3.39 4.45
N ASP A 268 -17.94 3.67 3.61
CA ASP A 268 -19.03 2.75 3.26
C ASP A 268 -18.53 1.47 2.55
N ARG A 269 -17.43 1.58 1.79
CA ARG A 269 -16.82 0.46 1.06
C ARG A 269 -15.70 -0.24 1.82
N TYR A 270 -15.49 0.08 3.10
CA TYR A 270 -14.44 -0.53 3.92
C TYR A 270 -14.54 -2.07 3.99
N HIS A 271 -15.76 -2.60 3.98
CA HIS A 271 -16.00 -4.04 3.97
C HIS A 271 -15.58 -4.72 2.66
N GLU A 272 -15.29 -3.99 1.58
CA GLU A 272 -14.81 -4.57 0.32
C GLU A 272 -13.28 -4.82 0.32
N TYR A 273 -12.62 -4.58 1.45
CA TYR A 273 -11.21 -4.87 1.67
C TYR A 273 -11.01 -6.01 2.66
N ALA A 274 -10.00 -6.83 2.41
CA ALA A 274 -9.46 -7.76 3.39
C ALA A 274 -8.61 -7.02 4.45
N TYR A 275 -8.06 -7.76 5.40
CA TYR A 275 -7.04 -7.20 6.30
C TYR A 275 -5.85 -6.68 5.47
N PRO A 276 -5.25 -5.53 5.84
CA PRO A 276 -4.10 -4.97 5.12
C PRO A 276 -2.98 -5.99 4.95
N VAL A 277 -2.52 -6.15 3.71
CA VAL A 277 -1.36 -7.00 3.37
C VAL A 277 -0.07 -6.31 3.82
N HIS A 278 0.02 -5.01 3.57
CA HIS A 278 1.18 -4.20 3.93
C HIS A 278 0.79 -2.73 4.09
N CYS A 279 1.67 -1.94 4.69
CA CYS A 279 1.58 -0.49 4.75
C CYS A 279 2.77 0.12 4.00
N ALA A 280 2.52 1.10 3.15
CA ALA A 280 3.57 1.79 2.41
C ALA A 280 3.39 3.31 2.45
N SER A 281 4.51 4.04 2.47
CA SER A 281 4.48 5.48 2.23
C SER A 281 4.20 5.77 0.76
N TRP A 282 3.55 6.90 0.49
CA TRP A 282 3.28 7.39 -0.85
C TRP A 282 3.91 8.76 -1.01
N CYS A 283 5.02 8.80 -1.73
CA CYS A 283 5.87 9.99 -1.83
C CYS A 283 6.33 10.25 -3.27
N THR A 284 7.33 11.11 -3.40
CA THR A 284 7.81 11.56 -4.71
C THR A 284 9.14 10.89 -5.05
N MET A 285 9.19 10.27 -6.22
CA MET A 285 10.41 9.85 -6.90
C MET A 285 10.95 11.04 -7.71
N LEU A 286 12.12 11.55 -7.31
CA LEU A 286 12.77 12.72 -7.87
C LEU A 286 13.99 12.32 -8.69
N PRO A 287 14.26 12.97 -9.84
CA PRO A 287 15.55 12.85 -10.51
C PRO A 287 16.67 13.24 -9.53
N LYS A 288 17.79 12.52 -9.58
CA LYS A 288 18.99 12.88 -8.83
C LYS A 288 19.52 14.22 -9.33
N GLU A 289 20.02 15.01 -8.40
CA GLU A 289 20.53 16.36 -8.62
C GLU A 289 21.64 16.38 -9.68
N ARG A 290 21.75 17.43 -10.49
CA ARG A 290 22.84 17.51 -11.47
C ARG A 290 24.17 17.65 -10.75
N GLN A 291 25.19 16.91 -11.20
CA GLN A 291 26.57 17.17 -10.80
C GLN A 291 27.09 18.40 -11.54
N LEU A 292 27.76 19.30 -10.81
CA LEU A 292 28.37 20.47 -11.42
C LEU A 292 29.41 20.05 -12.46
N GLU A 293 29.51 20.84 -13.53
CA GLU A 293 30.57 20.69 -14.52
C GLU A 293 31.90 21.20 -13.96
N VAL A 294 33.01 20.69 -14.50
CA VAL A 294 34.34 21.06 -14.03
C VAL A 294 34.58 22.57 -14.14
N SER A 295 34.08 23.19 -15.22
CA SER A 295 34.13 24.64 -15.44
C SER A 295 33.39 25.45 -14.35
N GLU A 296 32.30 24.91 -13.81
CA GLU A 296 31.53 25.49 -12.70
C GLU A 296 32.25 25.28 -11.36
N VAL A 297 32.92 24.15 -11.18
CA VAL A 297 33.72 23.86 -9.98
C VAL A 297 34.84 24.91 -9.82
N PHE A 298 35.51 25.28 -10.92
CA PHE A 298 36.54 26.33 -10.88
C PHE A 298 36.01 27.68 -10.41
N THR A 299 34.81 28.10 -10.82
CA THR A 299 34.23 29.36 -10.36
C THR A 299 33.78 29.28 -8.90
N TRP A 300 33.33 28.10 -8.45
CA TRP A 300 32.93 27.86 -7.06
C TRP A 300 34.08 27.90 -6.05
N THR A 301 35.30 27.53 -6.48
CA THR A 301 36.47 27.46 -5.58
C THR A 301 36.93 28.83 -5.06
N VAL A 302 36.62 29.92 -5.78
CA VAL A 302 36.99 31.29 -5.39
C VAL A 302 35.74 32.16 -5.25
N PRO A 303 35.01 32.10 -4.13
CA PRO A 303 33.79 32.88 -3.94
C PRO A 303 34.09 34.38 -3.92
N ALA A 304 33.22 35.19 -4.52
CA ALA A 304 33.39 36.65 -4.63
C ALA A 304 33.66 37.34 -3.28
N GLN A 305 33.09 36.81 -2.19
CA GLN A 305 33.32 37.28 -0.82
C GLN A 305 34.79 37.16 -0.41
N THR A 306 35.47 36.07 -0.77
CA THR A 306 36.91 35.90 -0.49
C THR A 306 37.75 36.88 -1.28
N ILE A 307 37.42 37.13 -2.56
CA ILE A 307 38.10 38.16 -3.36
C ILE A 307 37.90 39.54 -2.73
N ALA A 308 36.68 39.88 -2.32
CA ALA A 308 36.40 41.16 -1.66
C ALA A 308 37.18 41.33 -0.36
N LEU A 309 37.28 40.28 0.45
CA LEU A 309 38.10 40.28 1.67
C LEU A 309 39.59 40.47 1.35
N LEU A 310 40.11 39.80 0.32
CA LEU A 310 41.51 39.95 -0.11
C LEU A 310 41.81 41.36 -0.61
N VAL A 311 40.89 41.96 -1.36
CA VAL A 311 40.99 43.36 -1.80
C VAL A 311 40.96 44.30 -0.60
N LEU A 312 40.08 44.08 0.37
CA LEU A 312 40.04 44.87 1.62
C LEU A 312 41.35 44.76 2.41
N LEU A 313 41.86 43.54 2.59
CA LEU A 313 43.15 43.29 3.26
C LEU A 313 44.31 43.96 2.53
N TRP A 314 44.29 43.94 1.19
CA TRP A 314 45.29 44.61 0.36
C TRP A 314 45.24 46.14 0.52
N LEU A 315 44.04 46.74 0.49
CA LEU A 315 43.84 48.18 0.73
C LEU A 315 44.31 48.60 2.13
N LEU A 316 43.96 47.80 3.16
CA LEU A 316 44.42 48.02 4.53
C LEU A 316 45.95 47.94 4.62
N HIS A 317 46.57 47.00 3.90
CA HIS A 317 48.02 46.90 3.88
C HIS A 317 48.68 48.11 3.22
N GLU A 318 48.21 48.55 2.05
CA GLU A 318 48.75 49.75 1.38
C GLU A 318 48.59 51.00 2.26
N PHE A 319 47.47 51.13 2.98
CA PHE A 319 47.27 52.22 3.95
C PHE A 319 48.27 52.16 5.13
N LEU A 320 48.53 50.96 5.68
CA LEU A 320 49.45 50.76 6.81
C LEU A 320 50.93 50.83 6.40
N ARG A 321 51.25 50.52 5.13
CA ARG A 321 52.61 50.49 4.57
C ARG A 321 53.32 51.84 4.65
N GLY A 322 52.55 52.94 4.55
CA GLY A 322 53.06 54.30 4.70
C GLY A 322 53.29 54.74 6.16
N ARG A 323 52.63 54.11 7.14
CA ARG A 323 52.62 54.55 8.55
C ARG A 323 53.54 53.73 9.47
N TRP A 324 53.80 52.45 9.15
CA TRP A 324 54.57 51.55 10.02
C TRP A 324 55.81 50.97 9.33
N GLN A 325 56.84 51.81 9.16
CA GLN A 325 58.11 51.40 8.54
C GLN A 325 58.89 50.35 9.37
N TRP A 326 58.77 50.38 10.70
CA TRP A 326 59.47 49.46 11.63
C TRP A 326 58.98 48.00 11.55
N HIS A 327 57.71 47.77 11.16
CA HIS A 327 57.12 46.42 11.08
C HIS A 327 57.13 45.83 9.67
N ARG A 328 57.80 46.45 8.69
CA ARG A 328 57.81 46.01 7.28
C ARG A 328 58.18 44.53 7.09
N ARG A 329 59.19 44.04 7.84
CA ARG A 329 59.62 42.62 7.74
C ARG A 329 58.54 41.66 8.21
N LEU A 330 57.87 41.97 9.33
CA LEU A 330 56.79 41.14 9.87
C LEU A 330 55.55 41.16 8.96
N GLN A 331 55.22 42.31 8.37
CA GLN A 331 54.14 42.41 7.38
C GLN A 331 54.43 41.57 6.13
N ALA A 332 55.67 41.59 5.62
CA ALA A 332 56.07 40.78 4.47
C ALA A 332 55.98 39.27 4.77
N ILE A 333 56.44 38.84 5.96
CA ILE A 333 56.32 37.45 6.40
C ILE A 333 54.84 37.05 6.53
N GLY A 334 54.01 37.91 7.13
CA GLY A 334 52.57 37.66 7.26
C GLY A 334 51.86 37.48 5.92
N TRP A 335 52.17 38.32 4.93
CA TRP A 335 51.64 38.17 3.56
C TRP A 335 52.12 36.90 2.87
N LEU A 336 53.37 36.49 3.09
CA LEU A 336 53.92 35.26 2.51
C LEU A 336 53.27 34.02 3.13
N VAL A 337 53.04 34.03 4.45
CA VAL A 337 52.27 32.98 5.14
C VAL A 337 50.83 32.95 4.65
N LEU A 338 50.18 34.11 4.50
CA LEU A 338 48.81 34.17 3.99
C LEU A 338 48.71 33.62 2.56
N ALA A 339 49.62 34.00 1.66
CA ALA A 339 49.64 33.52 0.28
C ALA A 339 49.87 32.00 0.19
N THR A 340 50.78 31.46 1.01
CA THR A 340 51.03 30.01 1.07
C THR A 340 49.83 29.24 1.62
N LEU A 341 49.16 29.75 2.66
CA LEU A 341 47.93 29.14 3.18
C LEU A 341 46.79 29.17 2.16
N LEU A 342 46.59 30.29 1.46
CA LEU A 342 45.55 30.43 0.44
C LEU A 342 45.78 29.50 -0.74
N THR A 343 47.02 29.41 -1.24
CA THR A 343 47.37 28.50 -2.35
C THR A 343 47.22 27.04 -1.96
N ALA A 344 47.67 26.65 -0.77
CA ALA A 344 47.49 25.29 -0.25
C ALA A 344 46.00 24.94 -0.06
N ASN A 345 45.20 25.86 0.50
CA ASN A 345 43.76 25.67 0.67
C ASN A 345 43.05 25.53 -0.69
N TYR A 346 43.38 26.40 -1.64
CA TYR A 346 42.83 26.36 -2.99
C TYR A 346 43.14 25.04 -3.70
N GLN A 347 44.41 24.60 -3.68
CA GLN A 347 44.82 23.34 -4.27
C GLN A 347 44.12 22.14 -3.62
N GLY A 348 44.05 22.11 -2.29
CA GLY A 348 43.37 21.03 -1.56
C GLY A 348 41.87 20.97 -1.85
N ARG A 349 41.20 22.13 -1.88
CA ARG A 349 39.77 22.21 -2.18
C ARG A 349 39.45 21.85 -3.63
N LEU A 350 40.24 22.35 -4.58
CA LEU A 350 40.07 22.04 -5.99
C LEU A 350 40.26 20.54 -6.25
N LEU A 351 41.32 19.93 -5.70
CA LEU A 351 41.58 18.50 -5.86
C LEU A 351 40.41 17.67 -5.32
N SER A 352 39.90 18.01 -4.14
CA SER A 352 38.74 17.32 -3.54
C SER A 352 37.49 17.42 -4.42
N LEU A 353 37.17 18.62 -4.93
CA LEU A 353 35.99 18.85 -5.78
C LEU A 353 36.11 18.23 -7.18
N LEU A 354 37.33 17.98 -7.68
CA LEU A 354 37.56 17.27 -8.94
C LEU A 354 37.43 15.74 -8.76
N LEU A 355 37.76 15.22 -7.58
CA LEU A 355 37.59 13.80 -7.25
C LEU A 355 36.12 13.45 -7.06
N GLU A 356 35.38 14.28 -6.32
CA GLU A 356 33.94 14.11 -6.13
C GLU A 356 33.23 15.40 -6.50
N ALA A 357 32.60 15.39 -7.69
CA ALA A 357 31.90 16.56 -8.19
C ALA A 357 30.70 16.89 -7.28
N PRO A 358 30.63 18.11 -6.73
CA PRO A 358 29.49 18.54 -5.94
C PRO A 358 28.22 18.52 -6.79
N THR A 359 27.08 18.29 -6.15
CA THR A 359 25.77 18.35 -6.80
C THR A 359 25.06 19.66 -6.50
N GLU A 360 24.11 20.01 -7.34
CA GLU A 360 23.11 21.04 -7.02
C GLU A 360 22.39 20.70 -5.70
N PRO A 361 21.89 21.72 -4.98
CA PRO A 361 21.17 21.50 -3.73
C PRO A 361 19.92 20.65 -3.98
N PRO A 362 19.64 19.66 -3.11
CA PRO A 362 18.51 18.77 -3.29
C PRO A 362 17.17 19.51 -3.10
N ILE A 363 16.15 19.07 -3.85
CA ILE A 363 14.77 19.49 -3.61
C ILE A 363 14.24 18.70 -2.41
N ASP A 364 14.07 19.38 -1.27
CA ASP A 364 13.73 18.79 0.03
C ASP A 364 12.31 19.14 0.51
N SER A 365 11.57 19.97 -0.23
CA SER A 365 10.24 20.41 0.18
C SER A 365 9.35 20.75 -1.01
N PHE A 366 8.03 20.72 -0.80
CA PHE A 366 7.07 21.19 -1.80
C PHE A 366 7.26 22.67 -2.18
N GLN A 367 7.78 23.49 -1.25
CA GLN A 367 8.13 24.88 -1.52
C GLN A 367 9.36 25.00 -2.42
N ALA A 368 10.43 24.24 -2.13
CA ALA A 368 11.61 24.18 -2.99
C ALA A 368 11.23 23.70 -4.40
N MET A 369 10.31 22.73 -4.49
CA MET A 369 9.81 22.24 -5.77
C MET A 369 9.01 23.31 -6.54
N ALA A 370 8.18 24.10 -5.86
CA ALA A 370 7.43 25.19 -6.48
C ALA A 370 8.34 26.28 -7.09
N ASN A 371 9.54 26.46 -6.54
CA ASN A 371 10.55 27.37 -7.07
C ASN A 371 11.43 26.72 -8.16
N SER A 372 11.34 25.40 -8.34
CA SER A 372 12.09 24.65 -9.34
C SER A 372 11.37 24.65 -10.70
N LYS A 373 12.09 24.30 -11.76
CA LYS A 373 11.50 24.07 -13.10
C LYS A 373 10.88 22.68 -13.25
N LEU A 374 10.95 21.84 -12.23
CA LEU A 374 10.53 20.45 -12.27
C LEU A 374 9.07 20.31 -11.83
N HIS A 375 8.31 19.47 -12.54
CA HIS A 375 6.92 19.16 -12.18
C HIS A 375 6.77 17.70 -11.76
N ILE A 376 5.87 17.43 -10.82
CA ILE A 376 5.46 16.07 -10.44
C ILE A 376 4.39 15.59 -11.41
N PHE A 377 4.71 14.56 -12.17
CA PHE A 377 3.76 13.85 -13.01
C PHE A 377 2.99 12.80 -12.18
N GLY A 378 1.66 12.82 -12.29
CA GLY A 378 0.78 11.93 -11.52
C GLY A 378 -0.59 11.74 -12.15
N LEU A 379 -1.42 10.89 -11.55
CA LEU A 379 -2.78 10.65 -12.03
C LEU A 379 -3.78 11.60 -11.39
N ARG A 380 -4.73 12.09 -12.20
CA ARG A 380 -5.80 12.97 -11.72
C ARG A 380 -6.70 12.30 -10.68
N SER A 381 -6.96 11.00 -10.82
CA SER A 381 -7.75 10.22 -9.88
C SER A 381 -7.07 10.12 -8.50
N GLU A 382 -5.74 9.94 -8.48
CA GLU A 382 -4.95 9.90 -7.25
C GLU A 382 -4.86 11.28 -6.60
N TYR A 383 -4.61 12.31 -7.42
CA TYR A 383 -4.54 13.70 -6.98
C TYR A 383 -5.82 14.19 -6.29
N ALA A 384 -6.98 13.70 -6.75
CA ALA A 384 -8.25 14.03 -6.13
C ALA A 384 -8.39 13.46 -4.70
N ALA A 385 -7.62 12.44 -4.34
CA ALA A 385 -7.63 11.84 -3.01
C ALA A 385 -6.73 12.57 -2.01
N TYR A 386 -5.70 13.28 -2.48
CA TYR A 386 -4.75 14.01 -1.65
C TYR A 386 -5.42 15.06 -0.76
N ASP A 387 -4.74 15.39 0.33
CA ASP A 387 -5.19 16.41 1.28
C ASP A 387 -5.54 17.74 0.59
N PHE A 388 -6.62 18.37 1.07
CA PHE A 388 -7.19 19.56 0.45
C PHE A 388 -6.22 20.75 0.46
N ASP A 389 -5.48 20.95 1.54
CA ASP A 389 -4.59 22.11 1.68
C ASP A 389 -3.35 21.94 0.80
N MET A 390 -2.81 20.71 0.75
CA MET A 390 -1.66 20.41 -0.10
C MET A 390 -2.00 20.55 -1.59
N ARG A 391 -3.11 19.96 -2.04
CA ARG A 391 -3.52 20.00 -3.47
C ARG A 391 -3.92 21.40 -3.95
N THR A 392 -4.32 22.30 -3.05
CA THR A 392 -4.69 23.67 -3.44
C THR A 392 -3.48 24.59 -3.43
N ARG A 393 -2.68 24.56 -2.37
CA ARG A 393 -1.49 25.39 -2.22
C ARG A 393 -0.41 25.08 -3.26
N PHE A 394 -0.24 23.80 -3.59
CA PHE A 394 0.81 23.34 -4.50
C PHE A 394 0.24 22.83 -5.83
N ALA A 395 -0.90 23.35 -6.30
CA ALA A 395 -1.48 22.89 -7.56
C ALA A 395 -0.55 23.07 -8.77
N SER A 396 0.29 24.12 -8.78
CA SER A 396 1.19 24.45 -9.89
C SER A 396 2.35 23.47 -10.10
N ILE A 397 2.73 22.70 -9.09
CA ILE A 397 3.84 21.73 -9.24
C ILE A 397 3.40 20.44 -9.93
N PHE A 398 2.09 20.16 -10.02
CA PHE A 398 1.60 18.89 -10.55
C PHE A 398 1.24 18.98 -12.04
N ARG A 399 1.66 17.96 -12.80
CA ARG A 399 1.19 17.68 -14.16
C ARG A 399 0.39 16.40 -14.16
N LEU A 400 -0.93 16.51 -14.37
CA LEU A 400 -1.87 15.41 -14.16
C LEU A 400 -2.37 14.81 -15.46
N SER A 401 -2.22 13.50 -15.62
CA SER A 401 -2.83 12.71 -16.70
C SER A 401 -4.04 11.90 -16.20
N ASN A 402 -4.92 11.50 -17.12
CA ASN A 402 -6.00 10.56 -16.86
C ASN A 402 -5.62 9.12 -17.26
N LEU A 403 -4.50 8.94 -17.97
CA LEU A 403 -4.05 7.66 -18.50
C LEU A 403 -2.97 7.06 -17.61
N ALA A 404 -3.30 5.97 -16.92
CA ALA A 404 -2.33 5.21 -16.12
C ALA A 404 -1.16 4.69 -16.95
N SER A 405 -1.41 4.32 -18.21
CA SER A 405 -0.38 3.84 -19.13
C SER A 405 0.71 4.88 -19.40
N GLU A 406 0.38 6.17 -19.52
CA GLU A 406 1.35 7.24 -19.75
C GLU A 406 2.29 7.41 -18.55
N LEU A 407 1.73 7.44 -17.34
CA LEU A 407 2.51 7.49 -16.10
C LEU A 407 3.43 6.28 -15.96
N ILE A 408 2.93 5.08 -16.25
CA ILE A 408 3.73 3.84 -16.19
C ILE A 408 4.87 3.89 -17.21
N GLN A 409 4.61 4.31 -18.45
CA GLN A 409 5.64 4.43 -19.50
C GLN A 409 6.74 5.43 -19.13
N LEU A 410 6.37 6.59 -18.57
CA LEU A 410 7.34 7.62 -18.16
C LEU A 410 8.20 7.15 -16.97
N ARG A 411 7.59 6.48 -15.99
CA ARG A 411 8.34 5.91 -14.85
C ARG A 411 9.27 4.77 -15.30
N ASN A 412 8.79 3.85 -16.12
CA ASN A 412 9.58 2.70 -16.59
C ASN A 412 10.74 3.11 -17.52
N SER A 413 10.57 4.20 -18.28
CA SER A 413 11.65 4.80 -19.07
C SER A 413 12.62 5.67 -18.27
N LEU A 414 12.36 5.87 -16.96
CA LEU A 414 13.15 6.73 -16.07
C LEU A 414 13.41 8.12 -16.67
N ASN A 415 12.36 8.75 -17.20
CA ASN A 415 12.48 10.07 -17.83
C ASN A 415 12.69 11.16 -16.76
N THR A 416 13.87 11.76 -16.72
CA THR A 416 14.32 12.78 -15.75
C THR A 416 13.70 14.17 -15.95
N SER A 417 12.89 14.38 -16.99
CA SER A 417 12.19 15.65 -17.24
C SER A 417 11.09 15.94 -16.21
N PHE A 418 10.63 14.91 -15.48
CA PHE A 418 9.60 15.02 -14.46
C PHE A 418 10.00 14.27 -13.19
N ALA A 419 9.46 14.73 -12.07
CA ALA A 419 9.32 13.89 -10.88
C ALA A 419 8.05 13.05 -10.99
N TYR A 420 7.93 11.98 -10.21
CA TYR A 420 6.76 11.11 -10.24
C TYR A 420 6.23 10.86 -8.84
N THR A 421 4.91 10.81 -8.68
CA THR A 421 4.32 10.19 -7.49
C THR A 421 4.74 8.71 -7.46
N VAL A 422 4.95 8.06 -6.32
CA VAL A 422 5.18 6.60 -6.26
C VAL A 422 4.95 6.09 -4.83
N THR A 423 4.47 4.86 -4.69
CA THR A 423 4.44 4.17 -3.39
C THR A 423 5.79 3.56 -3.09
N ASN A 424 6.15 3.40 -1.82
CA ASN A 424 7.41 2.78 -1.44
C ASN A 424 7.57 1.37 -2.02
N THR A 425 6.49 0.57 -2.03
CA THR A 425 6.46 -0.77 -2.66
C THR A 425 6.84 -0.73 -4.14
N LYS A 426 6.32 0.24 -4.90
CA LYS A 426 6.68 0.41 -6.32
C LYS A 426 8.06 1.07 -6.49
N TRP A 427 8.53 1.86 -5.53
CA TRP A 427 9.88 2.42 -5.57
C TRP A 427 10.95 1.32 -5.53
N GLN A 428 10.74 0.23 -4.78
CA GLN A 428 11.70 -0.89 -4.73
C GLN A 428 12.02 -1.43 -6.13
N LEU A 429 11.02 -1.55 -7.01
CA LEU A 429 11.22 -1.92 -8.41
C LEU A 429 12.23 -1.02 -9.14
N TYR A 430 12.06 0.30 -9.01
CA TYR A 430 12.92 1.28 -9.69
C TYR A 430 14.29 1.40 -9.02
N ALA A 431 14.36 1.23 -7.70
CA ALA A 431 15.62 1.18 -6.95
C ALA A 431 16.48 0.00 -7.42
N GLU A 432 15.90 -1.19 -7.55
CA GLU A 432 16.57 -2.38 -8.09
C GLU A 432 16.97 -2.20 -9.56
N GLN A 433 16.11 -1.60 -10.39
CA GLN A 433 16.42 -1.33 -11.80
C GLN A 433 17.70 -0.49 -11.97
N GLN A 434 17.94 0.48 -11.08
CA GLN A 434 19.13 1.35 -11.12
C GLN A 434 20.28 0.88 -10.21
N ALA A 435 20.13 -0.22 -9.48
CA ALA A 435 21.15 -0.72 -8.54
C ALA A 435 22.45 -1.18 -9.24
N HIS A 436 22.34 -1.61 -10.49
CA HIS A 436 23.48 -1.98 -11.33
C HIS A 436 24.18 -0.78 -12.00
N SER A 437 23.63 0.44 -11.84
CA SER A 437 24.20 1.65 -12.43
C SER A 437 25.16 2.30 -11.46
N SER A 438 26.29 2.83 -11.95
CA SER A 438 27.28 3.52 -11.11
C SER A 438 26.69 4.70 -10.35
N ARG A 439 25.66 5.33 -10.94
CA ARG A 439 24.91 6.45 -10.37
C ARG A 439 23.42 6.25 -10.63
N PRO A 440 22.56 6.31 -9.58
CA PRO A 440 21.13 6.25 -9.77
C PRO A 440 20.61 7.50 -10.47
N LEU A 441 19.60 7.34 -11.34
CA LEU A 441 18.93 8.45 -12.02
C LEU A 441 17.88 9.12 -11.14
N PHE A 442 17.28 8.37 -10.21
CA PHE A 442 16.25 8.86 -9.31
C PHE A 442 16.57 8.56 -7.85
N ARG A 443 15.92 9.31 -6.96
CA ARG A 443 15.85 9.05 -5.52
C ARG A 443 14.41 9.11 -5.04
N TYR A 444 14.12 8.34 -4.01
CA TYR A 444 12.89 8.47 -3.25
C TYR A 444 13.06 9.57 -2.19
N SER A 445 12.16 10.56 -2.18
CA SER A 445 12.15 11.60 -1.14
C SER A 445 11.07 11.31 -0.12
N THR A 446 11.49 11.16 1.14
CA THR A 446 10.62 11.04 2.32
C THR A 446 10.06 12.39 2.77
N ASP A 447 10.64 13.50 2.29
CA ASP A 447 10.20 14.84 2.65
C ASP A 447 9.01 15.31 1.79
N LEU A 448 8.95 14.83 0.53
CA LEU A 448 7.84 15.08 -0.39
C LEU A 448 6.87 13.90 -0.42
N CYS A 449 6.25 13.63 0.73
CA CYS A 449 5.23 12.59 0.90
C CYS A 449 3.80 13.16 0.90
N TYR A 450 2.89 12.46 0.25
CA TYR A 450 1.45 12.73 0.30
C TYR A 450 0.81 11.99 1.47
N TYR A 451 1.27 10.77 1.73
CA TYR A 451 0.89 9.95 2.87
C TYR A 451 2.11 9.23 3.40
N GLN A 452 2.36 9.36 4.70
CA GLN A 452 3.46 8.63 5.36
C GLN A 452 3.16 7.14 5.50
N MET A 453 1.89 6.78 5.63
CA MET A 453 1.45 5.40 5.78
C MET A 453 0.08 5.20 5.11
N VAL A 454 0.03 4.32 4.12
CA VAL A 454 -1.21 3.89 3.46
C VAL A 454 -1.31 2.38 3.61
N PRO A 455 -2.37 1.87 4.25
CA PRO A 455 -2.63 0.43 4.29
C PRO A 455 -3.16 -0.04 2.94
N PHE A 456 -2.62 -1.16 2.48
CA PHE A 456 -2.92 -1.76 1.18
C PHE A 456 -3.50 -3.15 1.39
N ALA A 457 -4.71 -3.41 0.90
CA ALA A 457 -5.45 -4.65 1.12
C ALA A 457 -5.92 -5.30 -0.17
N LEU A 458 -6.13 -6.62 -0.12
CA LEU A 458 -6.84 -7.33 -1.19
C LEU A 458 -8.30 -6.89 -1.25
N VAL A 459 -8.87 -6.89 -2.45
CA VAL A 459 -10.29 -6.62 -2.66
C VAL A 459 -11.09 -7.92 -2.57
N ILE A 460 -12.13 -7.92 -1.75
CA ILE A 460 -13.01 -9.08 -1.50
C ILE A 460 -14.48 -8.62 -1.44
N PRO A 461 -15.45 -9.49 -1.72
CA PRO A 461 -16.85 -9.19 -1.46
C PRO A 461 -17.10 -8.80 0.00
N GLU A 462 -18.03 -7.88 0.22
CA GLU A 462 -18.35 -7.36 1.56
C GLU A 462 -18.64 -8.48 2.59
N ASN A 463 -19.34 -9.52 2.13
CA ASN A 463 -19.84 -10.63 2.91
C ASN A 463 -18.96 -11.90 2.79
N SER A 464 -17.73 -11.77 2.25
CA SER A 464 -16.88 -12.90 1.92
C SER A 464 -16.65 -13.85 3.11
N PRO A 465 -16.95 -15.16 2.96
CA PRO A 465 -16.70 -16.15 4.01
C PRO A 465 -15.19 -16.33 4.27
N HIS A 466 -14.33 -15.95 3.32
CA HIS A 466 -12.88 -16.10 3.41
C HIS A 466 -12.18 -15.01 4.23
N ARG A 467 -12.89 -13.97 4.69
CA ARG A 467 -12.30 -12.83 5.41
C ARG A 467 -11.41 -13.25 6.60
N PRO A 468 -11.84 -14.12 7.54
CA PRO A 468 -10.99 -14.51 8.67
C PRO A 468 -9.78 -15.34 8.24
N THR A 469 -9.96 -16.26 7.29
CA THR A 469 -8.86 -17.08 6.77
C THR A 469 -7.82 -16.24 6.03
N LEU A 470 -8.28 -15.25 5.24
CA LEU A 470 -7.40 -14.30 4.57
C LEU A 470 -6.65 -13.45 5.59
N HIS A 471 -7.33 -12.94 6.63
CA HIS A 471 -6.69 -12.17 7.70
C HIS A 471 -5.56 -12.98 8.34
N HIS A 472 -5.81 -14.22 8.78
CA HIS A 472 -4.78 -15.06 9.37
C HIS A 472 -3.64 -15.38 8.38
N PHE A 473 -3.97 -15.62 7.11
CA PHE A 473 -2.98 -15.85 6.07
C PHE A 473 -2.08 -14.63 5.82
N MET A 474 -2.62 -13.42 5.84
CA MET A 474 -1.81 -12.19 5.68
C MET A 474 -0.82 -12.01 6.83
N LEU A 475 -1.25 -12.26 8.08
CA LEU A 475 -0.36 -12.22 9.23
C LEU A 475 0.79 -13.22 9.08
N GLN A 476 0.50 -14.45 8.65
CA GLN A 476 1.53 -15.48 8.42
C GLN A 476 2.48 -15.12 7.27
N LEU A 477 1.97 -14.50 6.20
CA LEU A 477 2.82 -14.03 5.11
C LEU A 477 3.79 -12.94 5.59
N ALA A 478 3.31 -12.00 6.40
CA ALA A 478 4.15 -10.97 7.01
C ALA A 478 5.19 -11.58 7.95
N GLU A 479 4.79 -12.49 8.85
CA GLU A 479 5.71 -13.18 9.78
C GLU A 479 6.78 -14.00 9.05
N SER A 480 6.45 -14.60 7.91
CA SER A 480 7.39 -15.41 7.14
C SER A 480 8.38 -14.62 6.28
N GLY A 481 8.14 -13.33 6.05
CA GLY A 481 8.90 -12.51 5.11
C GLY A 481 8.69 -12.88 3.63
N LEU A 482 7.76 -13.78 3.29
CA LEU A 482 7.48 -14.18 1.91
C LEU A 482 6.97 -13.01 1.06
N PHE A 483 6.17 -12.12 1.66
CA PHE A 483 5.67 -10.93 0.97
C PHE A 483 6.82 -10.02 0.52
N ASP A 484 7.71 -9.66 1.44
CA ASP A 484 8.87 -8.80 1.16
C ASP A 484 9.79 -9.45 0.12
N HIS A 485 10.05 -10.76 0.27
CA HIS A 485 10.82 -11.52 -0.72
C HIS A 485 10.24 -11.42 -2.13
N TRP A 486 8.91 -11.50 -2.29
CA TRP A 486 8.28 -11.36 -3.61
C TRP A 486 8.29 -9.92 -4.12
N VAL A 487 8.19 -8.93 -3.24
CA VAL A 487 8.31 -7.51 -3.60
C VAL A 487 9.72 -7.18 -4.08
N ASP A 488 10.76 -7.65 -3.40
CA ASP A 488 12.16 -7.45 -3.81
C ASP A 488 12.45 -8.12 -5.16
N ARG A 489 11.80 -9.26 -5.44
CA ARG A 489 11.92 -9.95 -6.73
C ARG A 489 11.07 -9.35 -7.85
N SER A 490 10.27 -8.32 -7.58
CA SER A 490 9.36 -7.71 -8.56
C SER A 490 10.07 -7.23 -9.82
N PHE A 491 11.30 -6.69 -9.69
CA PHE A 491 12.15 -6.32 -10.82
C PHE A 491 12.45 -7.49 -11.74
N TYR A 492 12.83 -8.64 -11.18
CA TYR A 492 13.13 -9.84 -11.97
C TYR A 492 11.88 -10.41 -12.66
N TYR A 493 10.68 -10.28 -12.06
CA TYR A 493 9.45 -10.66 -12.75
C TYR A 493 9.19 -9.77 -13.99
N MET A 494 9.46 -8.47 -13.87
CA MET A 494 9.35 -7.53 -14.99
C MET A 494 10.38 -7.83 -16.09
N VAL A 495 11.60 -8.24 -15.73
CA VAL A 495 12.64 -8.67 -16.67
C VAL A 495 12.25 -9.99 -17.35
N GLN A 496 11.77 -10.98 -16.59
CA GLN A 496 11.30 -12.27 -17.12
C GLN A 496 10.16 -12.08 -18.13
N ALA A 497 9.27 -11.12 -17.88
CA ALA A 497 8.17 -10.78 -18.77
C ALA A 497 8.58 -9.89 -19.96
N GLY A 498 9.86 -9.52 -20.07
CA GLY A 498 10.37 -8.65 -21.15
C GLY A 498 9.90 -7.20 -21.07
N ARG A 499 9.44 -6.73 -19.91
CA ARG A 499 8.95 -5.35 -19.69
C ARG A 499 10.08 -4.39 -19.38
N LEU A 500 11.07 -4.87 -18.64
CA LEU A 500 12.27 -4.14 -18.26
C LEU A 500 13.50 -4.94 -18.66
N HIS A 501 14.63 -4.26 -18.76
CA HIS A 501 15.91 -4.88 -19.07
C HIS A 501 16.95 -4.43 -18.06
N ILE A 502 17.82 -5.36 -17.67
CA ILE A 502 19.01 -5.04 -16.87
C ILE A 502 19.98 -4.31 -17.80
N ARG A 503 20.23 -3.03 -17.52
CA ARG A 503 21.15 -2.17 -18.27
C ARG A 503 21.86 -1.25 -17.28
N ASP A 504 23.07 -0.86 -17.63
CA ASP A 504 23.69 0.28 -16.97
C ASP A 504 23.00 1.54 -17.49
N LEU A 505 22.27 2.21 -16.60
CA LEU A 505 21.54 3.45 -16.87
C LEU A 505 22.39 4.68 -16.56
N SER A 506 23.57 4.47 -15.96
CA SER A 506 24.51 5.56 -15.83
C SER A 506 25.04 5.89 -17.22
N ASP A 507 24.83 7.14 -17.64
CA ASP A 507 25.77 7.79 -18.55
C ASP A 507 27.08 7.88 -17.76
N GLY A 508 27.79 6.75 -17.64
CA GLY A 508 29.03 6.66 -16.92
C GLY A 508 29.89 7.78 -17.48
N ARG A 509 30.16 8.82 -16.69
CA ARG A 509 31.23 9.74 -17.07
C ARG A 509 32.47 8.86 -16.98
N PRO A 510 33.08 8.43 -18.10
CA PRO A 510 34.41 7.86 -17.97
C PRO A 510 35.25 8.93 -17.27
N ILE A 511 36.23 8.53 -16.46
CA ILE A 511 37.21 9.48 -15.94
C ILE A 511 37.86 10.12 -17.17
N ARG A 512 37.43 11.34 -17.52
CA ARG A 512 37.92 12.06 -18.69
C ARG A 512 39.09 12.94 -18.25
N PRO A 513 40.16 13.02 -19.04
CA PRO A 513 41.19 14.03 -18.81
C PRO A 513 40.55 15.42 -18.90
N LEU A 514 41.09 16.38 -18.15
CA LEU A 514 40.65 17.77 -18.21
C LEU A 514 40.76 18.29 -19.67
N SER A 515 39.68 18.84 -20.19
CA SER A 515 39.64 19.42 -21.53
C SER A 515 39.96 20.91 -21.50
N SER A 516 40.29 21.48 -22.66
CA SER A 516 40.45 22.93 -22.80
C SER A 516 39.14 23.69 -22.59
N GLU A 517 37.99 23.05 -22.84
CA GLU A 517 36.66 23.62 -22.61
C GLU A 517 36.40 23.82 -21.11
N ASP A 518 36.83 22.87 -20.27
CA ASP A 518 36.69 22.97 -18.80
C ASP A 518 37.44 24.18 -18.23
N LEU A 519 38.54 24.58 -18.88
CA LEU A 519 39.38 25.72 -18.51
C LEU A 519 38.98 27.02 -19.22
N ALA A 520 37.94 27.03 -20.06
CA ALA A 520 37.56 28.19 -20.87
C ALA A 520 37.30 29.45 -20.01
N ASN A 521 36.60 29.30 -18.88
CA ASN A 521 36.34 30.40 -17.96
C ASN A 521 37.62 30.97 -17.33
N VAL A 522 38.60 30.10 -17.03
CA VAL A 522 39.90 30.50 -16.49
C VAL A 522 40.71 31.25 -17.54
N PHE A 523 40.74 30.75 -18.78
CA PHE A 523 41.40 31.44 -19.90
C PHE A 523 40.73 32.77 -20.25
N LEU A 524 39.40 32.85 -20.19
CA LEU A 524 38.65 34.09 -20.37
C LEU A 524 39.04 35.13 -19.32
N CYS A 525 39.08 34.73 -18.04
CA CYS A 525 39.49 35.60 -16.95
C CYS A 525 40.94 36.10 -17.15
N TYR A 526 41.86 35.19 -17.50
CA TYR A 526 43.24 35.53 -17.82
C TYR A 526 43.34 36.52 -18.99
N GLY A 527 42.60 36.29 -20.07
CA GLY A 527 42.54 37.18 -21.23
C GLY A 527 42.04 38.59 -20.87
N ILE A 528 41.00 38.69 -20.04
CA ILE A 528 40.49 39.98 -19.53
C ILE A 528 41.58 40.70 -18.72
N CYS A 529 42.28 40.02 -17.82
CA CYS A 529 43.36 40.61 -17.04
C CYS A 529 44.51 41.13 -17.91
N VAL A 530 44.89 40.37 -18.96
CA VAL A 530 45.92 40.80 -19.92
C VAL A 530 45.46 42.05 -20.67
N LEU A 531 44.21 42.10 -21.15
CA LEU A 531 43.67 43.27 -21.83
C LEU A 531 43.66 44.52 -20.93
N ILE A 532 43.25 44.38 -19.66
CA ILE A 532 43.30 45.48 -18.68
C ILE A 532 44.75 45.95 -18.48
N SER A 533 45.70 45.03 -18.35
CA SER A 533 47.12 45.38 -18.17
C SER A 533 47.70 46.13 -19.38
N LEU A 534 47.37 45.70 -20.59
CA LEU A 534 47.78 46.36 -21.84
C LEU A 534 47.15 47.74 -21.98
N TRP A 535 45.89 47.89 -21.57
CA TRP A 535 45.19 49.17 -21.56
C TRP A 535 45.83 50.16 -20.58
N LEU A 536 46.12 49.73 -19.35
CA LEU A 536 46.81 50.56 -18.35
C LEU A 536 48.20 50.98 -18.84
N PHE A 537 48.97 50.07 -19.43
CA PHE A 537 50.27 50.38 -20.02
C PHE A 537 50.18 51.41 -21.15
N ALA A 538 49.16 51.29 -22.02
CA ALA A 538 48.92 52.27 -23.08
C ALA A 538 48.55 53.65 -22.49
N CYS A 539 47.71 53.70 -21.47
CA CYS A 539 47.37 54.93 -20.76
C CYS A 539 48.61 55.58 -20.12
N GLU A 540 49.48 54.81 -19.46
CA GLU A 540 50.74 55.33 -18.89
C GLU A 540 51.64 55.94 -19.98
N LEU A 541 51.76 55.28 -21.13
CA LEU A 541 52.54 55.76 -22.25
C LEU A 541 51.97 57.06 -22.84
N LEU A 542 50.64 57.14 -22.96
CA LEU A 542 49.94 58.34 -23.43
C LEU A 542 50.12 59.51 -22.45
N VAL A 543 49.97 59.27 -21.14
CA VAL A 543 50.21 60.30 -20.11
C VAL A 543 51.67 60.77 -20.15
N ARG A 544 52.62 59.85 -20.31
CA ARG A 544 54.05 60.20 -20.40
C ARG A 544 54.35 61.05 -21.65
N ARG A 545 53.78 60.69 -22.80
CA ARG A 545 53.90 61.48 -24.04
C ARG A 545 53.20 62.83 -23.93
N ALA A 546 52.03 62.89 -23.31
CA ALA A 546 51.31 64.13 -23.07
C ALA A 546 52.08 65.07 -22.13
N LYS A 547 52.67 64.54 -21.04
CA LYS A 547 53.56 65.31 -20.15
C LYS A 547 54.78 65.86 -20.88
N SER A 548 55.44 65.05 -21.72
CA SER A 548 56.58 65.53 -22.51
C SER A 548 56.19 66.56 -23.56
N TRP A 549 54.97 66.50 -24.12
CA TRP A 549 54.44 67.48 -25.07
C TRP A 549 54.00 68.79 -24.40
N LEU A 550 53.48 68.73 -23.18
CA LEU A 550 53.01 69.88 -22.40
C LEU A 550 54.12 70.57 -21.58
N GLY A 551 55.37 70.09 -21.66
CA GLY A 551 56.53 70.73 -21.05
C GLY A 551 56.64 70.62 -19.53
N PHE A 552 56.05 69.58 -18.93
CA PHE A 552 56.19 69.25 -17.50
C PHE A 552 57.18 68.11 -17.25
#